data_AF-A0A6C0C4P9-F1
#
_entry.id   AF-A0A6C0C4P9-F1
#
_cell.length_a   1.000
_cell.length_b   1.000
_cell.length_c   1.000
_cell.angle_alpha   90.00
_cell.angle_beta   90.00
_cell.angle_gamma   90.00
#
_symmetry.space_group_name_H-M   'P 1'
#
loop_
_entity.id
_entity.type
_entity.pdbx_description
1 polymer ?
#
loop_
_entity_poly.entity_id
_entity_poly.type
_entity_poly.pdbx_seq_one_letter_code
_entity_poly.pdbx_strand_id
1 'polypeptide(L)'
;MTRRKKTRKKRILTPYALDNIGKRELVPIKKKYAIRNVDQLNRASDYKKNKNIHNDMKEEYIRRLVLQTRKSKKSRKLFQKMHKTKKKPINYIKRMSAKNIEDTYFYLLKQDKPRKPRRRRKRGKRRSSKK
;
A
#
# COMPACT_ATOMS: atom_id res chain seq x y z
N MET A 1 -6.25 -18.34 53.56
CA MET A 1 -6.79 -17.61 52.39
C MET A 1 -5.68 -16.83 51.69
N THR A 2 -5.16 -17.31 50.56
CA THR A 2 -4.08 -16.63 49.82
C THR A 2 -4.67 -15.67 48.78
N ARG A 3 -4.51 -14.36 48.99
CA ARG A 3 -4.90 -13.32 48.01
C ARG A 3 -4.05 -13.48 46.74
N ARG A 4 -4.63 -13.99 45.66
CA ARG A 4 -4.05 -13.93 44.30
C ARG A 4 -3.80 -12.46 43.93
N LYS A 5 -2.54 -12.03 43.94
CA LYS A 5 -2.14 -10.72 43.38
C LYS A 5 -2.44 -10.74 41.88
N LYS A 6 -3.51 -10.06 41.45
CA LYS A 6 -3.75 -9.76 40.03
C LYS A 6 -2.58 -8.91 39.53
N THR A 7 -1.65 -9.52 38.81
CA THR A 7 -0.62 -8.77 38.09
C THR A 7 -1.34 -7.87 37.09
N ARG A 8 -1.30 -6.56 37.33
CA ARG A 8 -1.71 -5.55 36.34
C ARG A 8 -0.78 -5.73 35.15
N LYS A 9 -1.18 -6.53 34.15
CA LYS A 9 -0.55 -6.50 32.82
C LYS A 9 -0.59 -5.05 32.39
N LYS A 10 0.56 -4.36 32.44
CA LYS A 10 0.71 -3.01 31.88
C LYS A 10 0.17 -3.11 30.46
N ARG A 11 -0.94 -2.41 30.16
CA ARG A 11 -1.46 -2.32 28.81
C ARG A 11 -0.35 -1.68 27.99
N ILE A 12 0.41 -2.49 27.26
CA ILE A 12 1.42 -2.01 26.32
C ILE A 12 0.64 -1.06 25.41
N LEU A 13 0.99 0.23 25.41
CA LEU A 13 0.31 1.26 24.63
C LEU A 13 0.30 0.83 23.15
N THR A 14 -0.83 0.25 22.74
CA THR A 14 -1.05 -0.22 21.38
C THR A 14 -1.52 0.95 20.56
N PRO A 15 -0.77 1.34 19.54
CA PRO A 15 -1.22 2.41 18.68
C PRO A 15 -2.30 1.93 17.70
N TYR A 16 -3.27 2.79 17.43
CA TYR A 16 -4.32 2.53 16.44
C TYR A 16 -3.75 2.60 15.00
N ALA A 17 -4.22 1.71 14.13
CA ALA A 17 -4.04 1.81 12.68
C ALA A 17 -5.37 1.52 11.94
N LEU A 18 -5.50 2.00 10.69
CA LEU A 18 -6.67 1.74 9.87
C LEU A 18 -6.55 0.36 9.21
N ASP A 19 -7.55 -0.49 9.41
CA ASP A 19 -7.70 -1.77 8.70
C ASP A 19 -8.06 -1.52 7.22
N ASN A 20 -8.03 -2.57 6.40
CA ASN A 20 -8.35 -2.63 4.98
C ASN A 20 -9.73 -2.04 4.62
N ILE A 21 -10.64 -1.91 5.59
CA ILE A 21 -12.00 -1.35 5.45
C ILE A 21 -12.09 0.09 6.02
N GLY A 22 -11.02 0.62 6.62
CA GLY A 22 -10.98 1.97 7.21
C GLY A 22 -11.43 2.06 8.67
N LYS A 23 -11.57 0.92 9.36
CA LYS A 23 -11.86 0.87 10.80
C LYS A 23 -10.57 0.98 11.62
N ARG A 24 -10.62 1.63 12.78
CA ARG A 24 -9.47 1.73 13.70
C ARG A 24 -9.34 0.43 14.51
N GLU A 25 -8.21 -0.26 14.35
CA GLU A 25 -7.90 -1.46 15.12
C GLU A 25 -6.63 -1.28 15.95
N LEU A 26 -6.54 -2.00 17.07
CA LEU A 26 -5.34 -2.05 17.90
C LEU A 26 -4.29 -2.89 17.19
N VAL A 27 -3.16 -2.28 16.84
CA VAL A 27 -2.09 -2.94 16.11
C VAL A 27 -0.83 -3.03 16.98
N PRO A 28 -0.11 -4.17 16.99
CA PRO A 28 1.18 -4.26 17.67
C PRO A 28 2.16 -3.18 17.20
N ILE A 29 2.98 -2.65 18.13
CA ILE A 29 3.93 -1.55 17.86
C ILE A 29 4.84 -1.85 16.66
N LYS A 30 5.32 -3.09 16.52
CA LYS A 30 6.17 -3.54 15.40
C LYS A 30 5.48 -3.37 14.04
N LYS A 31 4.22 -3.78 13.93
CA LYS A 31 3.41 -3.62 12.71
C LYS A 31 3.17 -2.14 12.41
N LYS A 32 2.90 -1.31 13.41
CA LYS A 32 2.80 0.15 13.18
C LYS A 32 4.10 0.75 12.66
N TYR A 33 5.24 0.31 13.19
CA TYR A 33 6.54 0.76 12.72
C TYR A 33 6.77 0.39 11.24
N ALA A 34 6.43 -0.85 10.86
CA ALA A 34 6.47 -1.29 9.47
C ALA A 34 5.55 -0.45 8.56
N ILE A 35 4.30 -0.18 8.99
CA ILE A 35 3.37 0.71 8.27
C ILE A 35 4.00 2.08 8.04
N ARG A 36 4.55 2.70 9.10
CA ARG A 36 5.20 4.01 9.02
C ARG A 36 6.37 4.01 8.04
N ASN A 37 7.22 2.98 8.07
CA ASN A 37 8.36 2.89 7.16
C ASN A 37 7.92 2.78 5.70
N VAL A 38 6.88 1.98 5.42
CA VAL A 38 6.34 1.84 4.06
C VAL A 38 5.67 3.15 3.60
N ASP A 39 5.01 3.88 4.49
CA ASP A 39 4.47 5.23 4.19
C ASP A 39 5.57 6.23 3.85
N GLN A 40 6.74 6.12 4.49
CA GLN A 40 7.92 6.92 4.20
C GLN A 40 8.70 6.44 2.95
N LEU A 41 8.20 5.43 2.25
CA LEU A 41 8.81 4.84 1.05
C LEU A 41 10.16 4.13 1.31
N ASN A 42 10.43 3.73 2.56
CA ASN A 42 11.63 2.95 2.91
C ASN A 42 11.51 1.51 2.38
N ARG A 43 12.59 0.93 1.87
CA ARG A 43 12.55 -0.42 1.28
C ARG A 43 12.69 -1.48 2.38
N ALA A 44 11.96 -2.59 2.26
CA ALA A 44 12.18 -3.73 3.15
C ALA A 44 13.56 -4.35 2.93
N SER A 45 14.08 -4.28 1.70
CA SER A 45 15.43 -4.71 1.31
C SER A 45 16.55 -4.10 2.15
N ASP A 46 16.33 -2.93 2.73
CA ASP A 46 17.33 -2.21 3.52
C ASP A 46 17.49 -2.84 4.92
N TYR A 47 16.47 -3.57 5.39
CA TYR A 47 16.42 -4.19 6.72
C TYR A 47 16.83 -5.67 6.72
N LYS A 48 17.58 -6.16 5.72
CA LYS A 48 18.01 -7.58 5.61
C LYS A 48 18.63 -8.15 6.89
N LYS A 49 19.38 -7.33 7.64
CA LYS A 49 20.01 -7.74 8.91
C LYS A 49 18.97 -7.99 10.02
N ASN A 50 17.86 -7.25 10.03
CA ASN A 50 16.80 -7.40 11.01
C ASN A 50 15.60 -8.15 10.41
N LYS A 51 15.65 -9.49 10.51
CA LYS A 51 14.66 -10.41 9.92
C LYS A 51 13.20 -10.07 10.30
N ASN A 52 12.97 -9.62 11.53
CA ASN A 52 11.63 -9.27 12.01
C ASN A 52 11.07 -8.05 11.26
N ILE A 53 11.83 -6.96 11.21
CA ILE A 53 11.42 -5.73 10.51
C ILE A 53 11.28 -5.99 9.02
N HIS A 54 12.22 -6.72 8.42
CA HIS A 54 12.16 -7.10 7.02
C HIS A 54 10.86 -7.86 6.69
N ASN A 55 10.48 -8.84 7.51
CA ASN A 55 9.26 -9.63 7.28
C ASN A 55 7.99 -8.79 7.49
N ASP A 56 7.93 -7.99 8.56
CA ASP A 56 6.79 -7.11 8.84
C ASP A 56 6.58 -6.09 7.70
N MET A 57 7.66 -5.49 7.17
CA MET A 57 7.58 -4.58 6.03
C MET A 57 7.18 -5.30 4.75
N LYS A 58 7.73 -6.50 4.50
CA LYS A 58 7.34 -7.33 3.35
C LYS A 58 5.84 -7.65 3.38
N GLU A 59 5.31 -8.03 4.53
CA GLU A 59 3.87 -8.30 4.70
C GLU A 59 3.03 -7.05 4.44
N GLU A 60 3.47 -5.89 4.93
CA GLU A 60 2.76 -4.63 4.70
C GLU A 60 2.77 -4.24 3.22
N TYR A 61 3.89 -4.42 2.52
CA TYR A 61 3.95 -4.25 1.06
C TYR A 61 2.99 -5.19 0.32
N ILE A 62 2.95 -6.48 0.70
CA ILE A 62 1.99 -7.45 0.14
C ILE A 62 0.56 -6.95 0.36
N ARG A 63 0.23 -6.53 1.58
CA ARG A 63 -1.09 -6.01 1.94
C ARG A 63 -1.48 -4.85 1.04
N ARG A 64 -0.63 -3.84 0.88
CA ARG A 64 -0.88 -2.66 0.03
C ARG A 64 -1.05 -3.02 -1.44
N LEU A 65 -0.21 -3.91 -1.97
CA LEU A 65 -0.27 -4.32 -3.37
C LEU A 65 -1.55 -5.12 -3.66
N VAL A 66 -1.98 -5.98 -2.72
CA VAL A 66 -3.27 -6.66 -2.79
C VAL A 66 -4.43 -5.67 -2.75
N LEU A 67 -4.39 -4.67 -1.85
CA LEU A 67 -5.42 -3.64 -1.77
C LEU A 67 -5.50 -2.81 -3.06
N GLN A 68 -4.37 -2.37 -3.61
CA GLN A 68 -4.32 -1.56 -4.81
C GLN A 68 -4.86 -2.33 -6.04
N THR A 69 -4.47 -3.59 -6.19
CA THR A 69 -4.96 -4.47 -7.28
C THR A 69 -6.43 -4.89 -7.10
N ARG A 70 -6.94 -4.91 -5.86
CA ARG A 70 -8.37 -5.10 -5.58
C ARG A 70 -9.18 -3.85 -5.90
N LYS A 71 -8.75 -2.68 -5.42
CA LYS A 71 -9.46 -1.39 -5.54
C LYS A 71 -9.53 -0.87 -6.97
N SER A 72 -8.45 -0.98 -7.75
CA SER A 72 -8.36 -0.39 -9.09
C SER A 72 -8.19 -1.43 -10.20
N LYS A 73 -9.14 -1.46 -11.15
CA LYS A 73 -9.03 -2.31 -12.37
C LYS A 73 -7.82 -1.92 -13.23
N LYS A 74 -7.42 -0.65 -13.23
CA LYS A 74 -6.24 -0.17 -13.97
C LYS A 74 -4.96 -0.74 -13.36
N SER A 75 -4.80 -0.62 -12.05
CA SER A 75 -3.62 -1.13 -11.34
C SER A 75 -3.54 -2.66 -11.45
N ARG A 76 -4.68 -3.36 -11.44
CA ARG A 76 -4.76 -4.80 -11.73
C ARG A 76 -4.26 -5.16 -13.14
N LYS A 77 -4.74 -4.48 -14.17
CA LYS A 77 -4.31 -4.71 -15.57
C LYS A 77 -2.82 -4.42 -15.73
N LEU A 78 -2.33 -3.35 -15.09
CA LEU A 78 -0.92 -2.96 -15.13
C LEU A 78 -0.04 -4.03 -14.49
N PHE A 79 -0.44 -4.53 -13.31
CA PHE A 79 0.23 -5.65 -12.66
C PHE A 79 0.27 -6.90 -13.54
N GLN A 80 -0.86 -7.26 -14.15
CA GLN A 80 -0.95 -8.40 -15.07
C GLN A 80 -0.02 -8.26 -16.28
N LYS A 81 0.08 -7.04 -16.83
CA LYS A 81 1.00 -6.72 -17.92
C LYS A 81 2.46 -6.87 -17.51
N MET A 82 2.84 -6.34 -16.35
CA MET A 82 4.22 -6.41 -15.85
C MET A 82 4.67 -7.85 -15.58
N HIS A 83 3.83 -8.62 -14.89
CA HIS A 83 4.18 -9.97 -14.42
C HIS A 83 3.67 -11.08 -15.34
N LYS A 84 3.14 -10.72 -16.52
CA LYS A 84 2.56 -11.65 -17.52
C LYS A 84 1.56 -12.65 -16.90
N THR A 85 0.78 -12.22 -15.92
CA THR A 85 -0.15 -13.10 -15.18
C THR A 85 -1.55 -13.10 -15.82
N LYS A 86 -2.11 -14.29 -16.05
CA LYS A 86 -3.46 -14.45 -16.66
C LYS A 86 -4.61 -14.29 -15.64
N LYS A 87 -4.48 -14.78 -14.40
CA LYS A 87 -5.55 -14.76 -13.38
C LYS A 87 -5.05 -14.40 -11.96
N LYS A 88 -6.00 -13.92 -11.12
CA LYS A 88 -5.91 -13.48 -9.70
C LYS A 88 -4.49 -13.06 -9.22
N PRO A 89 -4.14 -11.76 -9.23
CA PRO A 89 -2.79 -11.28 -8.88
C PRO A 89 -2.36 -11.62 -7.45
N ILE A 90 -3.33 -11.84 -6.54
CA ILE A 90 -3.11 -12.10 -5.11
C ILE A 90 -2.16 -13.28 -4.87
N ASN A 91 -2.37 -14.40 -5.58
CA ASN A 91 -1.55 -15.61 -5.38
C ASN A 91 -0.10 -15.40 -5.83
N TYR A 92 0.08 -14.61 -6.89
CA TYR A 92 1.39 -14.27 -7.40
C TYR A 92 2.12 -13.33 -6.43
N ILE A 93 1.45 -12.27 -5.96
CA ILE A 93 2.03 -11.28 -5.02
C ILE A 93 2.63 -11.96 -3.78
N LYS A 94 1.92 -12.93 -3.18
CA LYS A 94 2.39 -13.64 -1.98
C LYS A 94 3.67 -14.45 -2.19
N ARG A 95 3.95 -14.87 -3.43
CA ARG A 95 5.13 -15.69 -3.79
C ARG A 95 6.33 -14.86 -4.23
N MET A 96 6.17 -13.55 -4.41
CA MET A 96 7.24 -12.68 -4.88
C MET A 96 8.31 -12.45 -3.81
N SER A 97 9.53 -12.18 -4.27
CA SER A 97 10.62 -11.69 -3.42
C SER A 97 10.30 -10.26 -2.91
N ALA A 98 10.87 -9.87 -1.76
CA ALA A 98 10.63 -8.54 -1.17
C ALA A 98 10.96 -7.42 -2.18
N LYS A 99 12.13 -7.51 -2.82
CA LYS A 99 12.58 -6.56 -3.85
C LYS A 99 11.57 -6.42 -5.00
N ASN A 100 11.09 -7.53 -5.55
CA ASN A 100 10.13 -7.48 -6.66
C ASN A 100 8.78 -6.86 -6.23
N ILE A 101 8.36 -7.10 -4.98
CA ILE A 101 7.13 -6.51 -4.43
C ILE A 101 7.29 -4.99 -4.30
N GLU A 102 8.41 -4.53 -3.75
CA GLU A 102 8.75 -3.11 -3.61
C GLU A 102 8.76 -2.39 -4.96
N ASP A 103 9.52 -2.92 -5.92
CA ASP A 103 9.65 -2.32 -7.26
C ASP A 103 8.29 -2.25 -7.96
N THR A 104 7.48 -3.30 -7.83
CA THR A 104 6.13 -3.33 -8.38
C THR A 104 5.23 -2.30 -7.70
N TYR A 105 5.28 -2.19 -6.38
CA TYR A 105 4.46 -1.24 -5.63
C TYR A 105 4.78 0.21 -6.02
N PHE A 106 6.06 0.58 -6.04
CA PHE A 106 6.48 1.94 -6.44
C PHE A 106 6.15 2.25 -7.90
N TYR A 107 6.29 1.26 -8.79
CA TYR A 107 5.88 1.43 -10.18
C TYR A 107 4.38 1.72 -10.30
N LEU A 108 3.53 0.95 -9.60
CA LEU A 108 2.08 1.16 -9.61
C LEU A 108 1.72 2.53 -9.03
N LEU A 109 2.34 2.96 -7.92
CA LEU A 109 2.16 4.31 -7.36
C LEU A 109 2.52 5.42 -8.35
N LYS A 110 3.61 5.26 -9.09
CA LYS A 110 4.04 6.24 -10.11
C LYS A 110 3.02 6.38 -11.24
N GLN A 111 2.37 5.28 -11.63
CA GLN A 111 1.37 5.26 -12.71
C GLN A 111 -0.04 5.68 -12.26
N ASP A 112 -0.36 5.62 -10.96
CA ASP A 112 -1.64 6.09 -10.40
C ASP A 112 -1.73 7.62 -10.29
N LYS A 113 -0.71 8.38 -10.72
CA LYS A 113 -0.73 9.85 -10.72
C LYS A 113 -1.91 10.36 -11.57
N PRO A 114 -2.69 11.34 -11.07
CA PRO A 114 -3.81 11.89 -11.82
C PRO A 114 -3.29 12.49 -13.14
N ARG A 115 -3.99 12.20 -14.24
CA ARG A 115 -3.69 12.83 -15.53
C ARG A 115 -3.86 14.34 -15.38
N LYS A 116 -2.85 15.12 -15.78
CA LYS A 116 -2.97 16.57 -15.86
C LYS A 116 -4.23 16.91 -16.68
N PRO A 117 -5.14 17.75 -16.19
CA PRO A 117 -6.30 18.15 -16.97
C PRO A 117 -5.81 18.79 -18.27
N ARG A 118 -6.29 18.32 -19.42
CA ARG A 118 -6.00 18.98 -20.69
C ARG A 118 -6.58 20.39 -20.60
N ARG A 119 -5.74 21.42 -20.79
CA ARG A 119 -6.22 22.80 -20.97
C ARG A 119 -7.23 22.77 -22.11
N ARG A 120 -8.51 22.99 -21.80
CA ARG A 120 -9.57 23.07 -22.80
C ARG A 120 -9.24 24.30 -23.65
N ARG A 121 -8.82 24.10 -24.91
CA ARG A 121 -8.65 25.20 -25.85
C ARG A 121 -10.00 25.92 -25.92
N LYS A 122 -10.06 27.19 -25.51
CA LYS A 122 -11.24 28.03 -25.76
C LYS A 122 -11.40 28.08 -27.28
N ARG A 123 -12.43 27.42 -27.82
CA ARG A 123 -12.79 27.60 -29.23
C ARG A 123 -13.22 29.07 -29.36
N GLY A 124 -12.40 29.89 -29.99
CA GLY A 124 -12.77 31.25 -30.32
C GLY A 124 -14.04 31.20 -31.16
N LYS A 125 -15.12 31.82 -30.67
CA LYS A 125 -16.32 32.04 -31.49
C LYS A 125 -15.87 32.94 -32.64
N ARG A 126 -15.67 32.38 -33.84
CA ARG A 126 -15.60 33.19 -35.06
C ARG A 126 -16.95 33.86 -35.20
N ARG A 127 -17.02 35.15 -34.90
CA ARG A 127 -18.19 35.98 -35.21
C ARG A 127 -18.27 36.03 -36.74
N SER A 128 -19.24 35.35 -37.33
CA SER A 128 -19.57 35.57 -38.74
C SER A 128 -20.21 36.96 -38.84
N SER A 129 -19.42 37.97 -39.18
CA SER A 129 -19.95 39.24 -39.64
C SER A 129 -20.54 39.03 -41.03
N LYS A 130 -21.84 38.72 -41.09
CA LYS A 130 -22.66 39.00 -42.27
C LYS A 130 -23.18 40.42 -42.11
N LYS A 131 -22.57 41.35 -42.84
CA LYS A 131 -23.20 42.51 -43.49
C LYS A 131 -22.14 43.24 -44.29
#